data_AF-A0A497SGF2-F1
#
_entry.id   AF-A0A497SGF2-F1
#
_cell.length_a   1.000
_cell.length_b   1.000
_cell.length_c   1.000
_cell.angle_alpha   90.00
_cell.angle_beta   90.00
_cell.angle_gamma   90.00
#
_symmetry.space_group_name_H-M   'P 1'
#
loop_
_entity.id
_entity.type
_entity.pdbx_description
1 polymer ?
#
loop_
_entity_poly.entity_id
_entity_poly.type
_entity_poly.pdbx_seq_one_letter_code
_entity_poly.pdbx_strand_id
1 'polypeptide(L)'
;MAKGKFILWFDEAGLKDSNRVGGKNSSLGEMYSKLKKSGVRVPNGFATTTDAYWHFLEKAGIRDDILGIIRFVGRDKSKIRKAAPRIRGMILRAPMPEDLEREIVDAY
;
A
#
# COMPACT_ATOMS: atom_id res chain seq x y z
N MET A 1 15.03 -14.70 0.95
CA MET A 1 13.79 -14.16 0.38
C MET A 1 13.84 -12.65 0.56
N ALA A 2 13.43 -11.88 -0.43
CA ALA A 2 13.81 -10.47 -0.56
C ALA A 2 13.29 -9.64 0.62
N LYS A 3 14.22 -9.07 1.41
CA LYS A 3 13.96 -7.94 2.31
C LYS A 3 13.72 -6.69 1.46
N GLY A 4 12.56 -6.65 0.80
CA GLY A 4 12.14 -5.51 0.02
C GLY A 4 11.74 -4.34 0.93
N LYS A 5 12.05 -3.12 0.53
CA LYS A 5 11.58 -1.92 1.26
C LYS A 5 10.08 -1.72 1.03
N PHE A 6 9.60 -2.13 -0.14
CA PHE A 6 8.29 -1.83 -0.68
C PHE A 6 7.32 -3.00 -0.63
N ILE A 7 7.79 -4.23 -0.41
CA ILE A 7 6.95 -5.42 -0.25
C ILE A 7 7.15 -6.10 1.12
N LEU A 8 6.15 -6.85 1.55
CA LEU A 8 6.22 -7.76 2.70
C LEU A 8 5.43 -9.03 2.41
N TRP A 9 6.09 -10.18 2.52
CA TRP A 9 5.46 -11.47 2.26
C TRP A 9 4.49 -11.88 3.38
N PHE A 10 3.46 -12.65 3.05
CA PHE A 10 2.49 -13.11 4.05
C PHE A 10 3.07 -14.11 5.06
N ASP A 11 4.16 -14.79 4.73
CA ASP A 11 4.89 -15.65 5.67
C ASP A 11 5.82 -14.86 6.61
N GLU A 12 6.01 -13.56 6.36
CA GLU A 12 6.77 -12.64 7.19
C GLU A 12 5.87 -11.64 7.94
N ALA A 13 4.70 -11.30 7.38
CA ALA A 13 3.76 -10.34 7.95
C ALA A 13 3.02 -10.91 9.17
N GLY A 14 2.96 -10.13 10.25
CA GLY A 14 2.10 -10.41 11.41
C GLY A 14 1.28 -9.20 11.85
N LEU A 15 0.49 -9.33 12.94
CA LEU A 15 -0.36 -8.23 13.46
C LEU A 15 0.43 -6.97 13.81
N LYS A 16 1.68 -7.14 14.22
CA LYS A 16 2.62 -6.05 14.53
C LYS A 16 2.95 -5.18 13.31
N ASP A 17 2.80 -5.71 12.09
CA ASP A 17 3.12 -5.02 10.84
C ASP A 17 1.91 -4.27 10.26
N SER A 18 0.82 -4.11 11.03
CA SER A 18 -0.40 -3.40 10.60
C SER A 18 -0.14 -1.94 10.19
N ASN A 19 0.85 -1.27 10.77
CA ASN A 19 1.29 0.06 10.35
C ASN A 19 2.02 0.08 8.99
N ARG A 20 2.60 -1.04 8.58
CA ARG A 20 3.35 -1.20 7.33
C ARG A 20 2.48 -1.70 6.20
N VAL A 21 1.53 -2.60 6.45
CA VAL A 21 0.72 -3.23 5.37
C VAL A 21 -0.79 -3.09 5.55
N GLY A 22 -1.24 -2.44 6.62
CA GLY A 22 -2.65 -2.31 6.98
C GLY A 22 -3.22 -3.56 7.67
N GLY A 23 -4.33 -3.38 8.39
CA GLY A 23 -4.96 -4.43 9.20
C GLY A 23 -5.39 -5.68 8.43
N LYS A 24 -5.77 -5.53 7.15
CA LYS A 24 -6.17 -6.65 6.30
C LYS A 24 -4.98 -7.58 5.98
N ASN A 25 -3.88 -7.01 5.48
CA ASN A 25 -2.71 -7.79 5.09
C ASN A 25 -1.98 -8.37 6.31
N SER A 26 -1.93 -7.64 7.43
CA SER A 26 -1.38 -8.18 8.68
C SER A 26 -2.18 -9.37 9.22
N SER A 27 -3.51 -9.33 9.08
CA SER A 27 -4.37 -10.46 9.47
C SER A 27 -4.21 -11.64 8.52
N LEU A 28 -4.06 -11.39 7.21
CA LEU A 28 -3.82 -12.42 6.22
C LEU A 28 -2.48 -13.15 6.46
N GLY A 29 -1.43 -12.39 6.78
CA GLY A 29 -0.12 -12.97 7.14
C GLY A 29 -0.17 -13.83 8.41
N GLU A 30 -0.93 -13.40 9.42
CA GLU A 30 -1.18 -14.24 10.60
C GLU A 30 -1.91 -15.54 10.27
N MET A 31 -2.96 -15.47 9.46
CA MET A 31 -3.70 -16.67 9.06
C MET A 31 -2.79 -17.61 8.27
N TYR A 32 -2.02 -17.07 7.34
CA TYR A 32 -1.05 -17.85 6.55
C TYR A 32 -0.03 -18.53 7.46
N SER A 33 0.55 -17.81 8.42
CA SER A 33 1.63 -18.33 9.27
C SER A 33 1.13 -19.28 10.37
N LYS A 34 0.01 -18.98 11.02
CA LYS A 34 -0.50 -19.73 12.18
C LYS A 34 -1.46 -20.86 11.80
N LEU A 35 -2.35 -20.63 10.83
CA LEU A 35 -3.42 -21.58 10.51
C LEU A 35 -3.03 -22.63 9.47
N LYS A 36 -1.89 -22.45 8.79
CA LYS A 36 -1.31 -23.47 7.89
C LYS A 36 -1.08 -24.81 8.60
N LYS A 37 -0.69 -24.77 9.88
CA LYS A 37 -0.54 -25.99 10.71
C LYS A 37 -1.86 -26.67 11.06
N SER A 38 -2.97 -25.93 10.99
CA SER A 38 -4.33 -26.42 11.25
C SER A 38 -5.06 -26.86 9.98
N GLY A 39 -4.36 -26.98 8.85
CA GLY A 39 -4.93 -27.42 7.57
C GLY A 39 -5.70 -26.34 6.79
N VAL A 40 -5.74 -25.11 7.30
CA VAL A 40 -6.35 -23.97 6.59
C VAL A 40 -5.41 -23.54 5.47
N ARG A 41 -5.92 -23.55 4.23
CA ARG A 41 -5.15 -23.15 3.04
C ARG A 41 -5.40 -21.68 2.74
N VAL A 42 -4.38 -20.86 2.98
CA VAL A 42 -4.33 -19.46 2.57
C VAL A 42 -3.34 -19.35 1.40
N PRO A 43 -3.73 -18.75 0.25
CA PRO A 43 -2.79 -18.49 -0.83
C PRO A 43 -1.62 -17.63 -0.35
N ASN A 44 -0.39 -17.97 -0.75
CA ASN A 44 0.75 -17.11 -0.47
C ASN A 44 0.77 -15.91 -1.43
N GLY A 45 1.46 -14.86 -1.02
CA GLY A 45 1.65 -13.64 -1.78
C GLY A 45 2.35 -12.59 -0.94
N PHE A 46 2.34 -11.36 -1.42
CA PHE A 46 2.95 -10.23 -0.73
C PHE A 46 2.00 -9.02 -0.72
N ALA A 47 2.23 -8.11 0.22
CA ALA A 47 1.58 -6.82 0.28
C ALA A 47 2.59 -5.71 -0.02
N THR A 48 2.18 -4.67 -0.73
CA THR A 48 2.93 -3.43 -0.80
C THR A 48 2.88 -2.70 0.54
N THR A 49 4.00 -2.11 0.96
CA THR A 49 4.10 -1.39 2.23
C THR A 49 3.59 0.05 2.14
N THR A 50 3.37 0.69 3.29
CA THR A 50 3.07 2.13 3.37
C THR A 50 4.24 2.97 2.86
N ASP A 51 5.48 2.50 3.02
CA ASP A 51 6.66 3.14 2.43
C ASP A 51 6.62 3.13 0.89
N ALA A 52 6.11 2.06 0.28
CA ALA A 52 5.90 1.98 -1.17
C ALA A 52 4.93 3.08 -1.65
N TYR A 53 3.84 3.26 -0.92
CA TYR A 53 2.84 4.29 -1.24
C TYR A 53 3.43 5.70 -1.13
N TRP A 54 4.14 6.02 -0.05
CA TRP A 54 4.76 7.34 0.10
C TRP A 54 5.84 7.60 -0.95
N HIS A 55 6.69 6.61 -1.21
CA HIS A 55 7.71 6.69 -2.26
C HIS A 55 7.08 6.93 -3.64
N PHE A 56 6.00 6.23 -3.98
CA PHE A 56 5.24 6.47 -5.21
C PHE A 56 4.78 7.93 -5.32
N LEU A 57 4.11 8.47 -4.29
CA LEU A 57 3.61 9.84 -4.33
C LEU A 57 4.73 10.89 -4.44
N GLU A 58 5.85 10.65 -3.74
CA GLU A 58 7.03 11.52 -3.76
C GLU A 58 7.71 11.51 -5.13
N LYS A 59 8.03 10.32 -5.65
CA LYS A 59 8.75 10.17 -6.94
C LYS A 59 7.91 10.57 -8.14
N ALA A 60 6.60 10.37 -8.08
CA ALA A 60 5.68 10.88 -9.10
C ALA A 60 5.41 12.38 -8.99
N GLY A 61 5.94 13.07 -7.97
CA GLY A 61 5.78 14.53 -7.80
C GLY A 61 4.36 14.99 -7.44
N ILE A 62 3.48 14.09 -7.00
CA ILE A 62 2.06 14.40 -6.72
C ILE A 62 1.74 14.54 -5.23
N ARG A 63 2.70 14.24 -4.34
CA ARG A 63 2.49 14.26 -2.88
C ARG A 63 1.98 15.60 -2.38
N ASP A 64 2.71 16.68 -2.67
CA ASP A 64 2.42 17.99 -2.09
C ASP A 64 1.10 18.58 -2.61
N ASP A 65 0.80 18.35 -3.89
CA ASP A 65 -0.47 18.74 -4.48
C ASP A 65 -1.65 18.03 -3.83
N ILE A 66 -1.55 16.70 -3.63
CA ILE A 66 -2.60 15.91 -2.97
C ILE A 66 -2.80 16.40 -1.53
N LEU A 67 -1.72 16.60 -0.77
CA LEU A 67 -1.80 17.09 0.61
C LEU A 67 -2.34 18.52 0.66
N GLY A 68 -2.01 19.37 -0.31
CA GLY A 68 -2.58 20.70 -0.47
C GLY A 68 -4.10 20.66 -0.68
N ILE A 69 -4.57 19.78 -1.57
CA ILE A 69 -6.00 19.58 -1.80
C ILE A 69 -6.69 19.07 -0.53
N ILE A 70 -6.12 18.09 0.16
CA ILE A 70 -6.69 17.54 1.41
C ILE A 70 -6.80 18.62 2.48
N ARG A 71 -5.74 19.44 2.67
CA ARG A 71 -5.75 20.56 3.63
C ARG A 71 -6.82 21.59 3.29
N PHE A 72 -6.96 21.96 2.02
CA PHE A 72 -7.96 22.93 1.56
C PHE A 72 -9.41 22.44 1.76
N VAL A 73 -9.64 21.16 1.48
CA VAL A 73 -10.96 20.52 1.61
C VAL A 73 -11.38 20.39 3.08
N GLY A 74 -10.46 20.01 3.96
CA GLY A 74 -10.73 19.80 5.37
C GLY A 74 -11.80 18.71 5.61
N ARG A 75 -12.81 19.02 6.42
CA ARG A 75 -13.91 18.10 6.77
C ARG A 75 -15.21 18.36 6.00
N ASP A 76 -15.20 19.26 5.03
CA ASP A 76 -16.38 19.63 4.25
C ASP A 76 -16.73 18.52 3.24
N LYS A 77 -17.84 17.82 3.48
CA LYS A 77 -18.30 16.69 2.65
C LYS A 77 -18.53 17.08 1.18
N SER A 78 -18.98 18.30 0.91
CA SER A 78 -19.22 18.78 -0.46
C SER A 78 -17.90 18.98 -1.20
N LYS A 79 -16.92 19.61 -0.54
CA LYS A 79 -15.56 19.77 -1.08
C LYS A 79 -14.87 18.42 -1.26
N ILE A 80 -15.02 17.50 -0.31
CA ILE A 80 -14.48 16.12 -0.41
C ILE A 80 -15.02 15.43 -1.66
N ARG A 81 -16.35 15.50 -1.89
CA ARG A 81 -16.99 14.87 -3.04
C ARG A 81 -16.46 15.40 -4.38
N LYS A 82 -16.13 16.69 -4.46
CA LYS A 82 -15.54 17.32 -5.65
C LYS A 82 -14.05 17.01 -5.81
N ALA A 83 -13.29 16.94 -4.72
CA ALA A 83 -11.85 16.74 -4.74
C ALA A 83 -11.43 15.26 -4.93
N ALA A 84 -12.20 14.31 -4.41
CA ALA A 84 -11.84 12.89 -4.44
C ALA A 84 -11.64 12.32 -5.87
N PRO A 85 -12.48 12.63 -6.89
CA PRO A 85 -12.21 12.23 -8.27
C PRO A 85 -10.91 12.83 -8.83
N ARG A 86 -10.60 14.09 -8.47
CA ARG A 86 -9.36 14.75 -8.89
C ARG A 86 -8.13 14.03 -8.35
N ILE A 87 -8.09 13.78 -7.03
CA ILE A 87 -6.97 13.07 -6.39
C ILE A 87 -6.82 11.66 -6.99
N ARG A 88 -7.91 10.92 -7.16
CA ARG A 88 -7.87 9.60 -7.81
C ARG A 88 -7.30 9.68 -9.23
N GLY A 89 -7.71 10.67 -10.01
CA GLY A 89 -7.16 10.89 -11.34
C GLY A 89 -5.67 11.24 -11.34
N MET A 90 -5.18 11.96 -10.34
CA MET A 90 -3.75 12.24 -10.18
C MET A 90 -2.95 10.96 -9.94
N ILE A 91 -3.42 10.11 -9.00
CA ILE A 91 -2.78 8.83 -8.69
C ILE A 91 -2.79 7.90 -9.92
N LEU A 92 -3.91 7.80 -10.63
CA LEU A 92 -4.03 6.90 -11.79
C LEU A 92 -3.18 7.30 -12.99
N ARG A 93 -2.82 8.58 -13.13
CA ARG A 93 -1.99 9.08 -14.23
C ARG A 93 -0.51 9.23 -13.86
N ALA A 94 -0.19 9.16 -12.58
CA ALA A 94 1.17 9.28 -12.11
C ALA A 94 2.01 8.09 -12.59
N PRO A 95 3.24 8.33 -13.09
CA PRO A 95 4.11 7.25 -13.51
C PRO A 95 4.55 6.42 -12.29
N MET A 96 4.65 5.11 -12.48
CA MET A 96 5.20 4.21 -11.47
C MET A 96 6.72 4.40 -11.41
N PRO A 97 7.32 4.59 -10.21
CA PRO A 97 8.78 4.61 -10.08
C PRO A 97 9.39 3.26 -10.46
N GLU A 98 10.45 3.28 -11.27
CA GLU A 98 11.08 2.05 -11.81
C GLU A 98 11.61 1.09 -10.73
N ASP A 99 12.08 1.64 -9.60
CA ASP A 99 12.59 0.84 -8.47
C ASP A 99 11.45 0.13 -7.74
N LEU A 100 10.34 0.82 -7.54
CA LEU A 100 9.12 0.25 -6.98
C LEU A 100 8.54 -0.82 -7.93
N GLU A 101 8.37 -0.50 -9.21
CA GLU A 101 7.83 -1.43 -10.21
C GLU A 101 8.63 -2.73 -10.25
N ARG A 102 9.95 -2.62 -10.33
CA ARG A 102 10.87 -3.77 -10.34
C ARG A 102 10.69 -4.65 -9.12
N GLU A 103 10.58 -4.07 -7.92
CA GLU A 103 10.41 -4.85 -6.69
C GLU A 103 9.08 -5.62 -6.67
N ILE A 104 7.98 -5.08 -7.24
CA ILE A 104 6.72 -5.86 -7.32
C ILE A 104 6.77 -6.91 -8.42
N VAL A 105 7.41 -6.62 -9.56
CA VAL A 105 7.54 -7.55 -10.68
C VAL A 105 8.44 -8.73 -10.29
N ASP A 106 9.56 -8.48 -9.64
CA ASP A 106 10.49 -9.52 -9.18
C ASP A 106 9.87 -10.44 -8.11
N ALA A 107 8.82 -9.97 -7.43
CA ALA A 107 8.10 -10.73 -6.40
C ALA A 107 6.91 -11.53 -6.93
N TYR A 108 6.49 -11.32 -8.18
CA TYR A 108 5.35 -11.99 -8.81
C TYR A 108 5.81 -13.21 -9.64
#